data_AF-A0AAW4HIU0-F1
#
_entry.id   AF-A0AAW4HIU0-F1
#
_cell.length_a   1.000
_cell.length_b   1.000
_cell.length_c   1.000
_cell.angle_alpha   90.00
_cell.angle_beta   90.00
_cell.angle_gamma   90.00
#
_symmetry.space_group_name_H-M   'P 1'
#
loop_
_entity.id
_entity.type
_entity.pdbx_description
1 polymer ?
#
loop_
_entity_poly.entity_id
_entity_poly.type
_entity_poly.pdbx_seq_one_letter_code
_entity_poly.pdbx_strand_id
1 'polypeptide(L)'
;SVCPPTFGVSDQMVIGLIAGGKEAMFTAQEGAVDNATLGAHGLQQIDFSSKDVQVGIAASGRTPYVIGALEYANGLGATTTALSCNPDSP
;
A
#
# COMPACT_ATOMS: atom_id res chain seq x y z
N SER A 1 -8.26 4.49 -9.97
CA SER A 1 -8.98 5.55 -10.74
C SER A 1 -9.57 5.04 -12.05
N VAL A 2 -8.87 4.19 -12.80
CA VAL A 2 -9.35 3.69 -14.11
C VAL A 2 -10.32 2.51 -14.02
N CYS A 3 -10.32 1.74 -12.93
CA CYS A 3 -11.15 0.54 -12.83
C CYS A 3 -12.67 0.82 -12.92
N PRO A 4 -13.25 1.80 -12.18
CA PRO A 4 -14.68 2.09 -12.29
C PRO A 4 -15.14 2.45 -13.71
N PRO A 5 -14.52 3.41 -14.44
CA PRO A 5 -14.97 3.74 -15.80
C PRO A 5 -14.69 2.64 -16.83
N THR A 6 -13.68 1.79 -16.61
CA THR A 6 -13.35 0.70 -17.56
C THR A 6 -14.19 -0.55 -17.34
N PHE A 7 -14.47 -0.92 -16.09
CA PHE A 7 -15.07 -2.21 -15.74
C PHE A 7 -16.44 -2.09 -15.04
N GLY A 8 -16.93 -0.89 -14.76
CA GLY A 8 -18.23 -0.67 -14.10
C GLY A 8 -18.25 -1.11 -12.63
N VAL A 9 -17.09 -1.19 -11.98
CA VAL A 9 -16.94 -1.65 -10.59
C VAL A 9 -16.95 -0.48 -9.59
N SER A 10 -17.21 -0.77 -8.32
CA SER A 10 -17.10 0.22 -7.22
C SER A 10 -15.68 0.78 -7.10
N ASP A 11 -15.57 2.03 -6.67
CA ASP A 11 -14.30 2.68 -6.33
C ASP A 11 -13.59 2.02 -5.13
N GLN A 12 -14.33 1.29 -4.29
CA GLN A 12 -13.79 0.51 -3.17
C GLN A 12 -13.14 -0.81 -3.61
N MET A 13 -13.34 -1.24 -4.86
CA MET A 13 -12.79 -2.51 -5.34
C MET A 13 -11.26 -2.44 -5.56
N VAL A 14 -10.73 -1.28 -5.94
CA VAL A 14 -9.29 -1.07 -6.18
C VAL A 14 -8.87 0.29 -5.64
N ILE A 15 -8.19 0.26 -4.49
CA ILE A 15 -7.79 1.45 -3.74
C ILE A 15 -6.28 1.64 -3.86
N GLY A 16 -5.87 2.87 -4.17
CA GLY A 16 -4.46 3.27 -4.17
C GLY A 16 -4.12 4.04 -2.90
N LEU A 17 -3.14 3.57 -2.13
CA LEU A 17 -2.58 4.26 -0.98
C LEU A 17 -1.19 4.78 -1.30
N ILE A 18 -0.87 5.99 -0.82
CA ILE A 18 0.42 6.64 -1.04
C ILE A 18 0.94 7.18 0.29
N ALA A 19 2.22 6.98 0.56
CA ALA A 19 2.89 7.51 1.75
C ALA A 19 2.76 9.03 1.78
N GLY A 20 2.21 9.58 2.88
CA GLY A 20 1.94 11.01 3.02
C GLY A 20 0.55 11.45 2.51
N GLY A 21 -0.28 10.52 2.05
CA GLY A 21 -1.68 10.79 1.69
C GLY A 21 -1.85 11.61 0.40
N LYS A 22 -3.03 12.18 0.21
CA LYS A 22 -3.42 12.82 -1.06
C LYS A 22 -2.45 13.91 -1.54
N GLU A 23 -1.88 14.69 -0.63
CA GLU A 23 -0.92 15.75 -0.97
C GLU A 23 0.37 15.19 -1.59
N ALA A 24 0.75 13.96 -1.23
CA ALA A 24 1.90 13.26 -1.81
C ALA A 24 1.76 12.96 -3.32
N MET A 25 0.54 13.07 -3.87
CA MET A 25 0.32 12.98 -5.32
C MET A 25 0.93 14.15 -6.09
N PHE A 26 1.12 15.31 -5.43
CA PHE A 26 1.59 16.53 -6.07
C PHE A 26 2.97 16.96 -5.54
N THR A 27 3.23 16.75 -4.25
CA THR A 27 4.48 17.17 -3.60
C THR A 27 4.94 16.11 -2.60
N ALA A 28 6.20 15.71 -2.68
CA ALA A 28 6.78 14.74 -1.76
C ALA A 28 6.62 15.18 -0.29
N GLN A 29 6.22 14.23 0.57
CA GLN A 29 6.06 14.45 2.00
C GLN A 29 7.29 13.89 2.74
N GLU A 30 8.04 14.77 3.37
CA GLU A 30 9.30 14.41 4.04
C GLU A 30 9.08 13.37 5.14
N GLY A 31 9.90 12.32 5.15
CA GLY A 31 9.84 11.24 6.14
C GLY A 31 8.65 10.29 6.06
N ALA A 32 7.69 10.52 5.14
CA ALA A 32 6.50 9.68 5.04
C ALA A 32 6.84 8.25 4.59
N VAL A 33 7.80 8.10 3.67
CA VAL A 33 8.25 6.79 3.16
C VAL A 33 9.06 6.00 4.18
N ASP A 34 9.67 6.70 5.16
CA ASP A 34 10.53 6.11 6.19
C ASP A 34 9.74 5.66 7.43
N ASN A 35 8.41 5.89 7.45
CA ASN A 35 7.56 5.55 8.59
C ASN A 35 6.71 4.30 8.29
N ALA A 36 7.10 3.17 8.88
CA ALA A 36 6.41 1.89 8.72
C ALA A 36 4.97 1.90 9.28
N THR A 37 4.74 2.59 10.40
CA THR A 37 3.43 2.66 11.06
C THR A 37 2.38 3.32 10.17
N LEU A 38 2.79 4.28 9.32
CA LEU A 38 1.87 4.93 8.37
C LEU A 38 1.33 3.95 7.32
N GLY A 39 2.10 2.91 6.96
CA GLY A 39 1.65 1.87 6.04
C GLY A 39 0.49 1.06 6.63
N ALA A 40 0.67 0.58 7.86
CA ALA A 40 -0.38 -0.14 8.59
C ALA A 40 -1.61 0.73 8.85
N HIS A 41 -1.42 2.00 9.24
CA HIS A 41 -2.53 2.93 9.45
C HIS A 41 -3.33 3.19 8.18
N GLY A 42 -2.68 3.28 7.01
CA GLY A 42 -3.39 3.44 5.75
C GLY A 42 -4.36 2.27 5.47
N LEU A 43 -3.97 1.05 5.79
CA LEU A 43 -4.82 -0.14 5.67
C LEU A 43 -5.96 -0.15 6.68
N GLN A 44 -5.68 0.24 7.93
CA GLN A 44 -6.72 0.36 8.97
C GLN A 44 -7.81 1.38 8.61
N GLN A 45 -7.44 2.51 8.01
CA GLN A 45 -8.38 3.57 7.65
C GLN A 45 -9.39 3.19 6.56
N ILE A 46 -9.11 2.14 5.80
CA ILE A 46 -10.00 1.60 4.76
C ILE A 46 -10.65 0.29 5.18
N ASP A 47 -10.63 -0.03 6.47
CA ASP A 47 -11.16 -1.27 7.03
C ASP A 47 -10.59 -2.55 6.36
N PHE A 48 -9.30 -2.51 5.97
CA PHE A 48 -8.63 -3.64 5.32
C PHE A 48 -8.65 -4.89 6.20
N SER A 49 -8.89 -6.04 5.57
CA SER A 49 -9.12 -7.32 6.24
C SER A 49 -8.38 -8.49 5.58
N SER A 50 -8.52 -9.68 6.17
CA SER A 50 -7.99 -10.93 5.60
C SER A 50 -8.65 -11.36 4.28
N LYS A 51 -9.76 -10.71 3.88
CA LYS A 51 -10.45 -10.98 2.61
C LYS A 51 -9.90 -10.16 1.44
N ASP A 52 -9.00 -9.24 1.74
CA ASP A 52 -8.43 -8.32 0.76
C ASP A 52 -7.04 -8.80 0.31
N VAL A 53 -6.53 -8.15 -0.75
CA VAL A 53 -5.18 -8.39 -1.27
C VAL A 53 -4.37 -7.11 -1.13
N GLN A 54 -3.21 -7.19 -0.49
CA GLN A 54 -2.27 -6.08 -0.40
C GLN A 54 -1.19 -6.23 -1.48
N VAL A 55 -0.94 -5.16 -2.24
CA VAL A 55 0.15 -5.07 -3.22
C VAL A 55 1.13 -3.98 -2.78
N GLY A 56 2.30 -4.38 -2.28
CA GLY A 56 3.36 -3.47 -1.88
C GLY A 56 4.23 -3.08 -3.08
N ILE A 57 4.39 -1.77 -3.34
CA ILE A 57 5.17 -1.29 -4.49
C ILE A 57 6.30 -0.39 -4.00
N ALA A 58 7.53 -0.87 -4.13
CA ALA A 58 8.73 -0.10 -3.81
C ALA A 58 9.88 -0.56 -4.71
N ALA A 59 10.36 0.32 -5.61
CA ALA A 59 11.48 -0.01 -6.49
C ALA A 59 12.72 -0.49 -5.72
N SER A 60 13.01 0.13 -4.56
CA SER A 60 14.11 -0.25 -3.68
C SER A 60 13.92 -1.61 -3.01
N GLY A 61 12.67 -2.07 -2.86
CA GLY A 61 12.27 -3.25 -2.10
C GLY A 61 12.40 -3.10 -0.58
N ARG A 62 12.83 -1.94 -0.07
CA ARG A 62 13.14 -1.76 1.36
C ARG A 62 12.48 -0.54 2.01
N THR A 63 11.46 0.03 1.35
CA THR A 63 10.78 1.24 1.82
C THR A 63 9.96 0.92 3.08
N PRO A 64 10.28 1.51 4.26
CA PRO A 64 9.61 1.16 5.52
C PRO A 64 8.08 1.27 5.48
N TYR A 65 7.53 2.31 4.86
CA TYR A 65 6.07 2.46 4.67
C TYR A 65 5.42 1.24 4.02
N VAL A 66 6.07 0.68 2.97
CA VAL A 66 5.54 -0.46 2.22
C VAL A 66 5.68 -1.74 3.03
N ILE A 67 6.83 -1.93 3.70
CA ILE A 67 7.08 -3.07 4.59
C ILE A 67 6.05 -3.09 5.71
N GLY A 68 5.82 -1.98 6.40
CA GLY A 68 4.85 -1.92 7.50
C GLY A 68 3.42 -2.24 7.07
N ALA A 69 3.03 -1.87 5.84
CA ALA A 69 1.74 -2.26 5.27
C ALA A 69 1.68 -3.77 4.97
N LEU A 70 2.75 -4.35 4.41
CA LEU A 70 2.85 -5.79 4.13
C LEU A 70 2.83 -6.62 5.43
N GLU A 71 3.61 -6.22 6.44
CA GLU A 71 3.66 -6.89 7.75
C GLU A 71 2.29 -6.88 8.43
N TYR A 72 1.59 -5.74 8.42
CA TYR A 72 0.24 -5.64 8.95
C TYR A 72 -0.74 -6.57 8.21
N ALA A 73 -0.75 -6.54 6.87
CA ALA A 73 -1.62 -7.39 6.06
C ALA A 73 -1.33 -8.90 6.28
N ASN A 74 -0.05 -9.28 6.34
CA ASN A 74 0.37 -10.64 6.67
C ASN A 74 -0.07 -11.05 8.08
N GLY A 75 0.03 -10.15 9.06
CA GLY A 75 -0.44 -10.38 10.43
C GLY A 75 -1.95 -10.64 10.53
N LEU A 76 -2.75 -10.11 9.59
CA LEU A 76 -4.18 -10.40 9.48
C LEU A 76 -4.48 -11.71 8.72
N GLY A 77 -3.48 -12.31 8.06
CA GLY A 77 -3.66 -13.46 7.18
C GLY A 77 -4.25 -13.09 5.81
N ALA A 78 -4.09 -11.84 5.36
CA ALA A 78 -4.46 -11.42 4.02
C ALA A 78 -3.48 -11.97 2.97
N THR A 79 -3.91 -12.04 1.71
CA THR A 79 -2.98 -12.33 0.62
C THR A 79 -2.12 -11.10 0.36
N THR A 80 -0.81 -11.28 0.26
CA THR A 80 0.15 -10.20 0.00
C THR A 80 1.00 -10.51 -1.23
N THR A 81 1.43 -9.45 -1.92
CA THR A 81 2.43 -9.52 -2.98
C THR A 81 3.25 -8.23 -3.00
N ALA A 82 4.50 -8.33 -3.44
CA ALA A 82 5.44 -7.21 -3.50
C ALA A 82 6.01 -7.04 -4.91
N LEU A 83 6.14 -5.80 -5.34
CA LEU A 83 6.80 -5.39 -6.58
C LEU A 83 8.01 -4.54 -6.25
N SER A 84 9.20 -5.08 -6.50
CA SER A 84 10.49 -4.40 -6.37
C SER A 84 11.36 -4.60 -7.61
N CYS A 85 12.40 -3.78 -7.74
CA CYS A 85 13.38 -3.89 -8.84
C CYS A 85 14.71 -4.51 -8.40
N ASN A 86 14.81 -4.93 -7.13
CA ASN A 86 16.01 -5.55 -6.56
C ASN A 86 15.68 -7.00 -6.17
N PRO A 87 16.47 -7.99 -6.60
CA PRO A 87 16.27 -9.38 -6.19
C PRO A 87 16.49 -9.53 -4.68
N ASP A 88 15.83 -10.53 -4.10
CA ASP A 88 15.96 -10.90 -2.68
C ASP A 88 15.77 -9.72 -1.71
N SER A 89 14.91 -8.76 -2.10
CA SER A 89 14.59 -7.63 -1.25
C SER A 89 13.82 -8.06 0.00
N PRO A 90 13.95 -7.32 1.12
CA PRO A 90 13.21 -7.59 2.35
C PRO A 90 11.70 -7.76 2.18
#